data_AF-W2TD57-F1
#
_entry.id   AF-W2TD57-F1
#
_cell.length_a   1.000
_cell.length_b   1.000
_cell.length_c   1.000
_cell.angle_alpha   90.00
_cell.angle_beta   90.00
_cell.angle_gamma   90.00
#
_symmetry.space_group_name_H-M   'P 1'
#
loop_
_entity.id
_entity.type
_entity.pdbx_description
1 polymer ?
#
loop_
_entity_poly.entity_id
_entity_poly.type
_entity_poly.pdbx_seq_one_letter_code
_entity_poly.pdbx_strand_id
1 'polypeptide(L)'
;MVLYSEGGNEIGGKPVAPAPHLPQLCSCYEGRESPPQNEILVTIMNYTVLRQPRKCPRQESGSEWRGLQDIALHNSELIEELKAIRRRKAYDLMKYEHILQLPARKVNEYLAKESENPSKMMKSESEGIQERMENERRHKAAKVIQRAHTHQNYRNVLRPNRRVQLIAQINDRLNGRESLRNDHINIIKEKIMEYRMARDRDADTYAKRQLVIQSMKRDIAVLNSITPETAATPALLKCLGSTRPLANYKASLSHETEMERIDDRLIGIHF
;
A
#
# COMPACT_ATOMS: atom_id res chain seq x y z
N MET A 1 79.23 -47.11 -5.36
CA MET A 1 79.04 -47.87 -6.61
C MET A 1 77.54 -47.87 -6.92
N VAL A 2 77.09 -46.93 -7.76
CA VAL A 2 76.28 -47.15 -9.00
C VAL A 2 75.60 -48.54 -9.06
N LEU A 3 74.30 -48.78 -9.28
CA LEU A 3 73.09 -48.04 -9.71
C LEU A 3 71.89 -48.93 -9.35
N TYR A 4 70.71 -48.36 -9.06
CA TYR A 4 69.45 -48.99 -9.46
C TYR A 4 68.48 -47.93 -9.99
N SER A 5 67.77 -48.40 -11.01
CA SER A 5 66.95 -47.70 -11.99
C SER A 5 65.51 -47.52 -11.50
N GLU A 6 64.75 -46.80 -12.33
CA GLU A 6 63.29 -46.78 -12.45
C GLU A 6 62.49 -45.69 -11.71
N GLY A 7 61.86 -44.85 -12.53
CA GLY A 7 60.87 -43.85 -12.15
C GLY A 7 60.05 -43.49 -13.37
N GLY A 8 59.15 -44.41 -13.76
CA GLY A 8 58.23 -44.28 -14.88
C GLY A 8 57.13 -43.24 -14.61
N ASN A 9 56.85 -42.46 -15.67
CA ASN A 9 55.71 -41.56 -15.78
C ASN A 9 54.41 -42.38 -15.89
N GLU A 10 53.48 -42.19 -14.96
CA GLU A 10 52.07 -42.51 -15.19
C GLU A 10 51.19 -41.29 -14.92
N ILE A 11 50.55 -40.84 -15.99
CA ILE A 11 49.62 -39.72 -16.06
C ILE A 11 48.30 -40.22 -15.47
N GLY A 12 48.07 -39.93 -14.18
CA GLY A 12 46.80 -40.18 -13.51
C GLY A 12 45.71 -39.24 -14.02
N GLY A 13 44.91 -39.70 -14.97
CA GLY A 13 43.67 -39.06 -15.38
C GLY A 13 42.68 -38.98 -14.21
N LYS A 14 42.24 -37.76 -13.87
CA LYS A 14 41.15 -37.57 -12.92
C LYS A 14 39.82 -38.00 -13.56
N PRO A 15 38.98 -38.80 -12.88
CA PRO A 15 37.63 -39.08 -13.34
C PRO A 15 36.78 -37.81 -13.23
N VAL A 16 36.19 -37.40 -14.35
CA VAL A 16 35.19 -36.33 -14.42
C VAL A 16 33.90 -36.88 -13.79
N ALA A 17 33.45 -36.24 -12.71
CA ALA A 17 32.20 -36.57 -12.07
C ALA A 17 31.01 -36.29 -13.01
N PRO A 18 30.01 -37.18 -13.09
CA PRO A 18 28.81 -36.91 -13.88
C PRO A 18 28.02 -35.76 -13.28
N ALA A 19 27.60 -34.83 -14.14
CA ALA A 19 26.81 -33.66 -13.77
C ALA A 19 25.49 -34.09 -13.10
N PRO A 20 25.06 -33.41 -12.01
CA PRO A 20 23.78 -33.71 -11.39
C PRO A 20 22.65 -33.34 -12.35
N HIS A 21 21.78 -34.31 -12.63
CA HIS A 21 20.54 -34.11 -13.35
C HIS A 21 19.71 -33.00 -12.68
N LEU A 22 19.56 -31.88 -13.39
CA LEU A 22 18.61 -30.84 -13.04
C LEU A 22 17.19 -31.43 -13.13
N PRO A 23 16.38 -31.32 -12.07
CA PRO A 23 14.98 -31.74 -12.14
C PRO A 23 14.26 -30.85 -13.15
N GLN A 24 13.63 -31.49 -14.15
CA GLN A 24 12.69 -30.85 -15.05
C GLN A 24 11.55 -30.24 -14.22
N LEU A 25 11.57 -28.92 -14.11
CA LEU A 25 10.46 -28.15 -13.57
C LEU A 25 9.31 -28.23 -14.57
N CYS A 26 8.29 -29.02 -14.21
CA CYS A 26 6.99 -29.00 -14.88
C CYS A 26 6.42 -27.58 -14.85
N SER A 27 6.37 -26.97 -16.04
CA SER A 27 5.66 -25.73 -16.32
C SER A 27 4.15 -25.99 -16.33
N CYS A 28 3.51 -25.83 -15.17
CA CYS A 28 2.06 -25.65 -15.07
C CYS A 28 1.78 -24.41 -14.18
N TYR A 29 2.14 -23.23 -14.68
CA TYR A 29 1.64 -21.96 -14.13
C TYR A 29 0.51 -21.45 -15.03
N GLU A 30 -0.68 -22.03 -14.83
CA GLU A 30 -1.91 -21.34 -15.23
C GLU A 30 -2.18 -20.21 -14.23
N GLY A 31 -2.49 -19.04 -14.78
CA GLY A 31 -2.59 -17.77 -14.06
C GLY A 31 -3.55 -17.83 -12.87
N ARG A 32 -2.98 -17.68 -11.67
CA ARG A 32 -3.71 -17.16 -10.52
C ARG A 32 -3.46 -15.67 -10.45
N GLU A 33 -4.49 -14.91 -10.79
CA GLU A 33 -4.57 -13.49 -10.45
C GLU A 33 -4.31 -13.34 -8.95
N SER A 34 -3.29 -12.55 -8.62
CA SER A 34 -2.97 -12.20 -7.25
C SER A 34 -4.13 -11.40 -6.67
N PRO A 35 -4.65 -11.74 -5.47
CA PRO A 35 -5.71 -10.94 -4.87
C PRO A 35 -5.18 -9.51 -4.60
N PRO A 36 -6.00 -8.48 -4.83
CA PRO A 36 -5.58 -7.10 -4.59
C PRO A 36 -5.24 -6.93 -3.11
N GLN A 37 -4.06 -6.38 -2.83
CA GLN A 37 -3.47 -6.21 -1.49
C GLN A 37 -4.34 -5.37 -0.53
N ASN A 38 -5.45 -4.79 -1.00
CA ASN A 38 -6.38 -3.96 -0.22
C ASN A 38 -7.39 -4.77 0.61
N GLU A 39 -7.59 -6.07 0.38
CA GLU A 39 -8.60 -6.87 1.12
C GLU A 39 -8.10 -7.44 2.46
N ILE A 40 -6.79 -7.48 2.69
CA ILE A 40 -6.20 -8.02 3.92
C ILE A 40 -6.36 -7.03 5.09
N LEU A 41 -6.34 -5.73 4.83
CA LEU A 41 -6.47 -4.67 5.84
C LEU A 41 -7.89 -4.53 6.41
N VAL A 42 -8.93 -4.73 5.59
CA VAL A 42 -10.34 -4.63 6.04
C VAL A 42 -10.74 -5.80 6.94
N THR A 43 -10.12 -6.96 6.74
CA THR A 43 -10.40 -8.16 7.54
C THR A 43 -9.75 -8.07 8.92
N ILE A 44 -8.60 -7.42 9.08
CA ILE A 44 -7.95 -7.27 10.38
C ILE A 44 -8.70 -6.29 11.30
N MET A 45 -9.33 -5.26 10.73
CA MET A 45 -10.03 -4.21 11.50
C MET A 45 -11.38 -4.65 12.10
N ASN A 46 -12.06 -5.66 11.54
CA ASN A 46 -13.37 -6.09 12.02
C ASN A 46 -13.33 -7.20 13.10
N TYR A 47 -12.19 -7.88 13.30
CA TYR A 47 -12.08 -8.96 14.30
C TYR A 47 -11.70 -8.47 15.72
N THR A 48 -11.44 -7.18 15.93
CA THR A 48 -11.07 -6.61 17.23
C THR A 48 -12.27 -6.21 18.09
N VAL A 49 -13.49 -6.17 17.56
CA VAL A 49 -14.68 -5.63 18.25
C VAL A 49 -15.37 -6.66 19.19
N LEU A 50 -15.03 -7.96 19.16
CA LEU A 50 -15.75 -8.99 19.93
C LEU A 50 -14.91 -9.81 20.93
N ARG A 51 -13.81 -9.25 21.46
CA ARG A 51 -13.15 -9.85 22.64
C ARG A 51 -13.24 -8.94 23.85
N GLN A 52 -13.97 -9.42 24.87
CA GLN A 52 -14.06 -8.78 26.19
C GLN A 52 -12.65 -8.51 26.77
N PRO A 53 -12.48 -7.40 27.50
CA PRO A 53 -11.19 -6.95 27.96
C PRO A 53 -10.71 -7.82 29.14
N ARG A 54 -9.68 -8.62 28.91
CA ARG A 54 -8.81 -9.05 30.00
C ARG A 54 -8.03 -7.82 30.46
N LYS A 55 -8.09 -7.53 31.76
CA LYS A 55 -7.33 -6.44 32.41
C LYS A 55 -5.84 -6.58 32.07
N CYS A 56 -5.35 -5.74 31.17
CA CYS A 56 -3.93 -5.51 30.96
C CYS A 56 -3.48 -4.32 31.82
N PRO A 57 -2.32 -4.40 32.48
CA PRO A 57 -1.73 -3.27 33.17
C PRO A 57 -0.97 -2.38 32.18
N ARG A 58 -0.85 -1.09 32.56
CA ARG A 58 -0.06 0.02 31.99
C ARG A 58 -0.80 0.97 31.03
N GLN A 59 -1.00 2.17 31.56
CA GLN A 59 -1.64 3.36 30.98
C GLN A 59 -0.68 4.14 30.06
N GLU A 60 -0.03 3.48 29.10
CA GLU A 60 0.84 4.16 28.12
C GLU A 60 0.38 3.83 26.69
N SER A 61 -0.78 4.35 26.28
CA SER A 61 -1.19 4.27 24.86
C SER A 61 -2.27 5.28 24.45
N GLY A 62 -2.63 6.25 25.28
CA GLY A 62 -3.74 7.18 24.97
C GLY A 62 -3.49 8.11 23.77
N SER A 63 -2.23 8.35 23.41
CA SER A 63 -1.84 9.12 22.22
C SER A 63 -1.77 8.26 20.95
N GLU A 64 -1.30 7.01 21.06
CA GLU A 64 -1.24 6.08 19.91
C GLU A 64 -2.64 5.70 19.40
N TRP A 65 -3.61 5.52 20.29
CA TRP A 65 -5.00 5.25 19.88
C TRP A 65 -5.67 6.43 19.17
N ARG A 66 -5.30 7.68 19.51
CA ARG A 66 -5.79 8.86 18.79
C ARG A 66 -5.19 8.96 17.39
N GLY A 67 -3.89 8.73 17.25
CA GLY A 67 -3.24 8.69 15.93
C GLY A 67 -3.86 7.64 14.99
N LEU A 68 -4.22 6.47 15.52
CA LEU A 68 -4.92 5.44 14.75
C LEU A 68 -6.36 5.83 14.36
N GLN A 69 -7.05 6.59 15.21
CA GLN A 69 -8.40 7.09 14.93
C GLN A 69 -8.39 8.16 13.83
N ASP A 70 -7.43 9.08 13.86
CA ASP A 70 -7.27 10.11 12.84
C ASP A 70 -6.92 9.50 11.47
N ILE A 71 -6.06 8.48 11.46
CA ILE A 71 -5.74 7.71 10.25
C ILE A 71 -6.97 6.98 9.71
N ALA A 72 -7.78 6.38 10.58
CA ALA A 72 -9.00 5.69 10.16
C ALA A 72 -10.03 6.65 9.56
N LEU A 73 -10.18 7.85 10.15
CA LEU A 73 -11.08 8.88 9.65
C LEU A 73 -10.62 9.42 8.29
N HIS A 74 -9.33 9.74 8.16
CA HIS A 74 -8.75 10.16 6.89
C HIS A 74 -8.88 9.09 5.78
N ASN A 75 -8.68 7.82 6.11
CA ASN A 75 -8.88 6.72 5.16
C ASN A 75 -10.35 6.62 4.71
N SER A 76 -11.31 6.93 5.59
CA SER A 76 -12.72 6.94 5.23
C SER A 76 -13.08 8.06 4.25
N GLU A 77 -12.49 9.24 4.42
CA GLU A 77 -12.64 10.38 3.51
C GLU A 77 -12.07 10.04 2.12
N LEU A 78 -10.85 9.49 2.06
CA LEU A 78 -10.22 9.07 0.80
C LEU A 78 -11.05 8.00 0.07
N ILE A 79 -11.69 7.08 0.80
CA ILE A 79 -12.57 6.08 0.21
C ILE A 79 -13.81 6.74 -0.41
N GLU A 80 -14.42 7.71 0.26
CA GLU A 80 -15.57 8.43 -0.28
C GLU A 80 -15.19 9.29 -1.49
N GLU A 81 -14.03 9.95 -1.47
CA GLU A 81 -13.50 10.67 -2.65
C GLU A 81 -13.28 9.73 -3.84
N LEU A 82 -12.67 8.57 -3.60
CA LEU A 82 -12.48 7.55 -4.65
C LEU A 82 -13.82 7.05 -5.21
N LYS A 83 -14.84 6.86 -4.36
CA LYS A 83 -16.19 6.50 -4.80
C LYS A 83 -16.81 7.63 -5.64
N ALA A 84 -16.63 8.89 -5.26
CA ALA A 84 -17.13 10.04 -6.03
C ALA A 84 -16.46 10.12 -7.41
N ILE A 85 -15.14 9.94 -7.50
CA ILE A 85 -14.40 9.90 -8.76
C ILE A 85 -14.88 8.77 -9.67
N ARG A 86 -15.07 7.56 -9.11
CA ARG A 86 -15.59 6.41 -9.87
C ARG A 86 -16.99 6.68 -10.42
N ARG A 87 -17.88 7.26 -9.62
CA ARG A 87 -19.24 7.66 -10.04
C ARG A 87 -19.19 8.67 -11.18
N ARG A 88 -18.34 9.69 -11.08
CA ARG A 88 -18.16 10.70 -12.13
C ARG A 88 -17.66 10.09 -13.43
N LYS A 89 -16.62 9.24 -13.37
CA LYS A 89 -16.08 8.57 -14.57
C LYS A 89 -17.09 7.64 -15.24
N ALA A 90 -17.88 6.91 -14.44
CA ALA A 90 -18.94 6.05 -14.98
C ALA A 90 -20.01 6.88 -15.71
N TYR A 91 -20.42 8.01 -15.13
CA TYR A 91 -21.35 8.94 -15.78
C TYR A 91 -20.78 9.52 -17.08
N ASP A 92 -19.53 9.95 -17.08
CA ASP A 92 -18.87 10.48 -18.29
C ASP A 92 -18.84 9.41 -19.39
N LEU A 93 -18.48 8.17 -19.07
CA LEU A 93 -18.49 7.05 -20.03
C LEU A 93 -19.88 6.77 -20.58
N MET A 94 -20.91 6.70 -19.73
CA MET A 94 -22.30 6.51 -20.18
C MET A 94 -22.75 7.65 -21.08
N LYS A 95 -22.38 8.90 -20.76
CA LYS A 95 -22.67 10.08 -21.58
C LYS A 95 -22.02 9.97 -22.96
N TYR A 96 -20.75 9.58 -23.04
CA TYR A 96 -20.07 9.37 -24.32
C TYR A 96 -20.70 8.25 -25.13
N GLU A 97 -21.02 7.12 -24.49
CA GLU A 97 -21.68 5.99 -25.15
C GLU A 97 -23.07 6.39 -25.71
N HIS A 98 -23.84 7.16 -24.95
CA HIS A 98 -25.13 7.67 -25.42
C HIS A 98 -24.98 8.64 -26.60
N ILE A 99 -24.01 9.56 -26.54
CA ILE A 99 -23.72 10.48 -27.65
C ILE A 99 -23.33 9.72 -28.92
N LEU A 100 -22.55 8.65 -28.81
CA LEU A 100 -22.17 7.80 -29.94
C LEU A 100 -23.37 7.11 -30.60
N GLN A 101 -24.41 6.78 -29.82
CA GLN A 101 -25.63 6.14 -30.33
C GLN A 101 -26.65 7.15 -30.90
N LEU A 102 -26.48 8.45 -30.67
CA LEU A 102 -27.40 9.49 -31.13
C LEU A 102 -27.14 9.88 -32.60
N PRO A 103 -28.20 10.14 -33.40
CA PRO A 103 -28.04 10.75 -34.70
C PRO A 103 -27.37 12.14 -34.57
N ALA A 104 -26.44 12.48 -35.46
CA ALA A 104 -25.67 13.72 -35.41
C ALA A 104 -26.52 14.99 -35.22
N ARG A 105 -27.74 15.02 -35.80
CA ARG A 105 -28.69 16.14 -35.68
C ARG A 105 -29.21 16.36 -34.25
N LYS A 106 -29.23 15.32 -33.41
CA LYS A 106 -29.75 15.35 -32.03
C LYS A 106 -28.68 15.57 -30.97
N VAL A 107 -27.40 15.49 -31.34
CA VAL A 107 -26.28 15.64 -30.39
C VAL A 107 -26.27 17.03 -29.75
N ASN A 108 -26.45 18.10 -30.54
CA ASN A 108 -26.46 19.46 -30.02
C ASN A 108 -27.64 19.73 -29.06
N GLU A 109 -28.81 19.16 -29.37
CA GLU A 109 -29.99 19.26 -28.50
C GLU A 109 -29.77 18.53 -27.16
N TYR A 110 -29.16 17.34 -27.20
CA TYR A 110 -28.78 16.59 -26.01
C TYR A 110 -27.74 17.33 -25.15
N LEU A 111 -26.70 17.89 -25.76
CA LEU A 111 -25.68 18.66 -25.04
C LEU A 111 -26.24 19.94 -24.39
N ALA A 112 -27.14 20.65 -25.08
CA ALA A 112 -27.83 21.81 -24.53
C ALA A 112 -28.68 21.43 -23.30
N LYS A 113 -29.48 20.36 -23.41
CA LYS A 113 -30.29 19.83 -22.30
C LYS A 113 -29.44 19.39 -21.10
N GLU A 114 -28.33 18.70 -21.34
CA GLU A 114 -27.43 18.23 -20.27
C GLU A 114 -26.68 19.39 -19.59
N SER A 115 -26.46 20.51 -20.28
CA SER A 115 -25.84 21.71 -19.68
C SER A 115 -26.79 22.50 -18.78
N GLU A 116 -28.10 22.46 -19.07
CA GLU A 116 -29.13 23.20 -18.32
C GLU A 116 -29.61 22.43 -17.09
N ASN A 117 -29.74 21.10 -17.21
CA ASN A 117 -30.02 20.21 -16.09
C ASN A 117 -29.13 18.97 -16.25
N PRO A 118 -27.92 18.93 -15.67
CA PRO A 118 -27.13 17.71 -15.66
C PRO A 118 -28.01 16.65 -15.02
N SER A 119 -28.35 15.62 -15.79
CA SER A 119 -29.33 14.64 -15.37
C SER A 119 -28.92 14.15 -13.98
N LYS A 120 -29.73 14.48 -12.97
CA LYS A 120 -29.52 13.99 -11.60
C LYS A 120 -29.36 12.50 -11.77
N MET A 121 -28.14 12.01 -11.57
CA MET A 121 -27.75 10.62 -11.77
C MET A 121 -28.96 9.75 -11.45
N MET A 122 -29.33 8.88 -12.38
CA MET A 122 -30.25 7.76 -12.12
C MET A 122 -29.59 6.87 -11.06
N LYS A 123 -29.59 7.35 -9.82
CA LYS A 123 -28.95 6.77 -8.65
C LYS A 123 -29.63 5.45 -8.33
N SER A 124 -30.94 5.32 -8.59
CA SER A 124 -31.72 4.16 -8.16
C SER A 124 -31.32 2.85 -8.83
N GLU A 125 -31.03 2.85 -10.13
CA GLU A 125 -30.78 1.59 -10.86
C GLU A 125 -29.30 1.24 -10.92
N SER A 126 -28.45 2.22 -11.19
CA SER A 126 -27.00 2.00 -11.26
C SER A 126 -26.36 1.75 -9.89
N GLU A 127 -26.76 2.48 -8.84
CA GLU A 127 -26.29 2.20 -7.47
C GLU A 127 -26.89 0.87 -6.97
N GLY A 128 -28.13 0.53 -7.35
CA GLY A 128 -28.76 -0.75 -6.99
C GLY A 128 -28.08 -1.96 -7.63
N ILE A 129 -27.60 -1.86 -8.88
CA ILE A 129 -26.83 -2.92 -9.54
C ILE A 129 -25.44 -3.03 -8.90
N GLN A 130 -24.79 -1.90 -8.60
CA GLN A 130 -23.47 -1.88 -7.97
C GLN A 130 -23.52 -2.44 -6.54
N GLU A 131 -24.54 -2.09 -5.76
CA GLU A 131 -24.77 -2.61 -4.41
C GLU A 131 -25.06 -4.12 -4.42
N ARG A 132 -25.85 -4.61 -5.39
CA ARG A 132 -26.06 -6.05 -5.57
C ARG A 132 -24.77 -6.79 -5.89
N MET A 133 -23.96 -6.27 -6.81
CA MET A 133 -22.66 -6.87 -7.15
C MET A 133 -21.70 -6.88 -5.96
N GLU A 134 -21.65 -5.78 -5.19
CA GLU A 134 -20.80 -5.70 -4.01
C GLU A 134 -21.27 -6.64 -2.90
N ASN A 135 -22.58 -6.73 -2.66
CA ASN A 135 -23.15 -7.70 -1.72
C ASN A 135 -22.91 -9.15 -2.15
N GLU A 136 -22.99 -9.46 -3.43
CA GLU A 136 -22.67 -10.80 -3.94
C GLU A 136 -21.18 -11.14 -3.72
N ARG A 137 -20.28 -10.19 -3.96
CA ARG A 137 -18.84 -10.34 -3.65
C ARG A 137 -18.60 -10.55 -2.16
N ARG A 138 -19.19 -9.72 -1.30
CA ARG A 138 -19.10 -9.86 0.16
C ARG A 138 -19.64 -11.22 0.63
N HIS A 139 -20.75 -11.66 0.07
CA HIS A 139 -21.36 -12.95 0.40
C HIS A 139 -20.50 -14.14 -0.07
N LYS A 140 -19.90 -14.06 -1.27
CA LYS A 140 -18.94 -15.07 -1.77
C LYS A 140 -17.69 -15.13 -0.88
N ALA A 141 -17.12 -13.98 -0.53
CA ALA A 141 -15.99 -13.89 0.40
C ALA A 141 -16.34 -14.49 1.77
N ALA A 142 -17.50 -14.14 2.32
CA ALA A 142 -17.99 -14.69 3.58
C ALA A 142 -18.12 -16.23 3.53
N LYS A 143 -18.66 -16.79 2.43
CA LYS A 143 -18.73 -18.25 2.25
C LYS A 143 -17.35 -18.91 2.19
N VAL A 144 -16.37 -18.28 1.54
CA VAL A 144 -14.98 -18.80 1.49
C VAL A 144 -14.36 -18.80 2.89
N ILE A 145 -14.51 -17.70 3.63
CA ILE A 145 -14.05 -17.56 5.02
C ILE A 145 -14.72 -18.60 5.92
N GLN A 146 -16.03 -18.77 5.80
CA GLN A 146 -16.78 -19.78 6.55
C GLN A 146 -16.28 -21.19 6.23
N ARG A 147 -16.10 -21.55 4.95
CA ARG A 147 -15.55 -22.86 4.57
C ARG A 147 -14.15 -23.07 5.12
N ALA A 148 -13.29 -22.06 5.09
CA ALA A 148 -11.94 -22.14 5.66
C ALA A 148 -11.98 -22.36 7.18
N HIS A 149 -12.85 -21.64 7.90
CA HIS A 149 -13.02 -21.80 9.34
C HIS A 149 -13.66 -23.12 9.73
N THR A 150 -14.63 -23.61 8.97
CA THR A 150 -15.21 -24.93 9.25
C THR A 150 -14.14 -26.00 9.03
N HIS A 151 -13.35 -25.93 7.94
CA HIS A 151 -12.19 -26.81 7.71
C HIS A 151 -11.10 -26.76 8.78
N GLN A 152 -10.85 -25.60 9.39
CA GLN A 152 -9.95 -25.48 10.54
C GLN A 152 -10.56 -26.02 11.84
N ASN A 153 -11.86 -25.85 12.07
CA ASN A 153 -12.52 -26.28 13.30
C ASN A 153 -12.50 -27.81 13.44
N TYR A 154 -12.64 -28.60 12.37
CA TYR A 154 -12.54 -30.08 12.49
C TYR A 154 -11.11 -30.58 12.71
N ARG A 155 -10.09 -29.83 12.28
CA ARG A 155 -8.67 -30.18 12.51
C ARG A 155 -8.16 -29.73 13.89
N ASN A 156 -8.80 -28.72 14.49
CA ASN A 156 -8.39 -28.11 15.76
C ASN A 156 -9.29 -28.46 16.96
N VAL A 157 -10.26 -29.37 16.83
CA VAL A 157 -10.77 -30.10 18.01
C VAL A 157 -9.67 -31.05 18.45
N LEU A 158 -8.66 -30.48 19.10
CA LEU A 158 -7.69 -31.21 19.88
C LEU A 158 -8.51 -32.00 20.90
N ARG A 159 -8.55 -33.33 20.74
CA ARG A 159 -9.23 -34.22 21.70
C ARG A 159 -8.87 -33.76 23.12
N PRO A 160 -9.81 -33.62 24.06
CA PRO A 160 -9.55 -33.11 25.41
C PRO A 160 -8.30 -33.73 26.05
N ASN A 161 -8.08 -35.02 25.80
CA ASN A 161 -6.93 -35.78 26.29
C ASN A 161 -5.58 -35.30 25.73
N ARG A 162 -5.53 -34.86 24.46
CA ARG A 162 -4.30 -34.32 23.85
C ARG A 162 -3.95 -32.96 24.44
N ARG A 163 -4.95 -32.14 24.78
CA ARG A 163 -4.75 -30.85 25.45
C ARG A 163 -4.19 -31.05 26.85
N VAL A 164 -4.72 -32.00 27.62
CA VAL A 164 -4.20 -32.34 28.96
C VAL A 164 -2.76 -32.86 28.88
N GLN A 165 -2.44 -33.73 27.91
CA GLN A 165 -1.06 -34.20 27.70
C GLN A 165 -0.08 -33.08 27.35
N LEU A 166 -0.46 -32.14 26.47
CA LEU A 166 0.41 -31.02 26.12
C LEU A 166 0.61 -30.07 27.30
N ILE A 167 -0.45 -29.82 28.09
CA ILE A 167 -0.35 -29.02 29.31
C ILE A 167 0.58 -29.69 30.31
N ALA A 168 0.47 -31.01 30.51
CA ALA A 168 1.38 -31.77 31.36
C ALA A 168 2.83 -31.68 30.87
N GLN A 169 3.08 -31.91 29.57
CA GLN A 169 4.42 -31.78 28.98
C GLN A 169 5.01 -30.37 29.12
N ILE A 170 4.20 -29.32 28.97
CA ILE A 170 4.64 -27.94 29.18
C ILE A 170 4.96 -27.71 30.64
N ASN A 171 4.11 -28.18 31.56
CA ASN A 171 4.36 -28.09 33.00
C ASN A 171 5.62 -28.84 33.42
N ASP A 172 5.87 -30.02 32.87
CA ASP A 172 7.07 -30.81 33.15
C ASP A 172 8.32 -30.11 32.63
N ARG A 173 8.26 -29.48 31.46
CA ARG A 173 9.36 -28.66 30.92
C ARG A 173 9.62 -27.40 31.77
N LEU A 174 8.57 -26.77 32.28
CA LEU A 174 8.68 -25.56 33.12
C LEU A 174 9.14 -25.90 34.54
N ASN A 175 8.61 -26.97 35.14
CA ASN A 175 8.96 -27.41 36.50
C ASN A 175 10.31 -28.13 36.55
N GLY A 176 10.70 -28.79 35.46
CA GLY A 176 11.96 -29.53 35.37
C GLY A 176 13.22 -28.66 35.41
N ARG A 177 13.09 -27.32 35.40
CA ARG A 177 14.23 -26.39 35.22
C ARG A 177 15.18 -26.88 34.11
N GLU A 178 14.65 -27.49 33.04
CA GLU A 178 15.43 -27.73 31.84
C GLU A 178 15.74 -26.34 31.28
N SER A 179 16.89 -25.80 31.67
CA SER A 179 17.41 -24.58 31.09
C SER A 179 17.32 -24.77 29.58
N LEU A 180 16.74 -23.78 28.87
CA LEU A 180 16.74 -23.78 27.41
C LEU A 180 18.12 -24.24 26.95
N ARG A 181 18.17 -25.39 26.27
CA ARG A 181 19.42 -25.96 25.75
C ARG A 181 20.19 -24.83 25.06
N ASN A 182 21.51 -24.74 25.25
CA ASN A 182 22.31 -23.60 24.78
C ASN A 182 22.02 -23.23 23.31
N ASP A 183 21.70 -24.23 22.48
CA ASP A 183 21.26 -24.05 21.09
C ASP A 183 20.03 -23.14 20.95
N HIS A 184 18.98 -23.37 21.77
CA HIS A 184 17.78 -22.53 21.80
C HIS A 184 18.09 -21.10 22.27
N ILE A 185 19.00 -20.95 23.24
CA ILE A 185 19.44 -19.62 23.71
C ILE A 185 20.15 -18.88 22.57
N ASN A 186 21.00 -19.57 21.81
CA ASN A 186 21.71 -18.99 20.68
C ASN A 186 20.76 -18.57 19.56
N ILE A 187 19.77 -19.40 19.21
CA ILE A 187 18.73 -19.06 18.24
C ILE A 187 17.94 -17.81 18.68
N ILE A 188 17.58 -17.72 19.97
CA ILE A 188 16.88 -16.55 20.51
C ILE A 188 17.76 -15.29 20.41
N LYS A 189 19.05 -15.40 20.76
CA LYS A 189 20.00 -14.29 20.64
C LYS A 189 20.15 -13.83 19.19
N GLU A 190 20.29 -14.76 18.25
CA GLU A 190 20.40 -14.48 16.82
C GLU A 190 19.16 -13.74 16.31
N LYS A 191 17.96 -14.23 16.60
CA LYS A 191 16.72 -13.53 16.24
C LYS A 191 16.62 -12.14 16.84
N ILE A 192 17.03 -11.96 18.10
CA ILE A 192 17.05 -10.63 18.73
C ILE A 192 18.02 -9.69 18.00
N MET A 193 19.18 -10.18 17.58
CA MET A 193 20.12 -9.38 16.78
C MET A 193 19.54 -9.02 15.41
N GLU A 194 18.91 -9.99 14.72
CA GLU A 194 18.23 -9.73 13.44
C GLU A 194 17.17 -8.63 13.57
N TYR A 195 16.32 -8.71 14.60
CA TYR A 195 15.30 -7.68 14.86
C TYR A 195 15.92 -6.30 15.14
N ARG A 196 17.02 -6.24 15.90
CA ARG A 196 17.74 -4.97 16.14
C ARG A 196 18.29 -4.40 14.84
N MET A 197 18.98 -5.22 14.03
CA MET A 197 19.53 -4.79 12.74
C MET A 197 18.44 -4.36 11.74
N ALA A 198 17.28 -5.00 11.75
CA ALA A 198 16.15 -4.59 10.92
C ALA A 198 15.60 -3.23 11.37
N ARG A 199 15.42 -3.05 12.68
CA ARG A 199 14.96 -1.78 13.26
C ARG A 199 15.92 -0.62 12.98
N ASP A 200 17.23 -0.88 13.06
CA ASP A 200 18.24 0.15 12.79
C ASP A 200 18.23 0.56 11.31
N ARG A 201 18.05 -0.41 10.38
CA ARG A 201 17.85 -0.12 8.95
C ARG A 201 16.59 0.70 8.68
N ASP A 202 15.50 0.41 9.38
CA ASP A 202 14.25 1.18 9.27
C ASP A 202 14.42 2.60 9.80
N ALA A 203 15.13 2.77 10.92
CA ALA A 203 15.46 4.06 11.49
C ALA A 203 16.32 4.91 10.53
N ASP A 204 17.35 4.32 9.92
CA ASP A 204 18.18 4.99 8.91
C ASP A 204 17.38 5.39 7.67
N THR A 205 16.50 4.50 7.21
CA THR A 205 15.61 4.77 6.07
C THR A 205 14.65 5.90 6.39
N TYR A 206 14.10 5.94 7.60
CA TYR A 206 13.25 7.02 8.07
C TYR A 206 14.02 8.35 8.16
N ALA A 207 15.22 8.35 8.73
CA ALA A 207 16.07 9.54 8.82
C ALA A 207 16.38 10.13 7.43
N LYS A 208 16.71 9.29 6.45
CA LYS A 208 16.91 9.71 5.05
C LYS A 208 15.65 10.33 4.45
N ARG A 209 14.48 9.73 4.67
CA ARG A 209 13.19 10.29 4.22
C ARG A 209 12.91 11.65 4.87
N GLN A 210 13.19 11.80 6.17
CA GLN A 210 13.01 13.07 6.86
C GLN A 210 13.89 14.18 6.29
N LEU A 211 15.15 13.89 5.93
CA LEU A 211 16.03 14.86 5.27
C LEU A 211 15.49 15.31 3.91
N VAL A 212 14.97 14.38 3.11
CA VAL A 212 14.34 14.69 1.81
C VAL A 212 13.11 15.57 2.01
N ILE A 213 12.22 15.21 2.93
CA ILE A 213 11.01 16.00 3.25
C ILE A 213 11.39 17.41 3.72
N GLN A 214 12.41 17.55 4.56
CA GLN A 214 12.90 18.86 5.01
C GLN A 214 13.50 19.68 3.86
N SER A 215 14.18 19.06 2.90
CA SER A 215 14.63 19.75 1.69
C SER A 215 13.44 20.26 0.89
N MET A 216 12.46 19.39 0.58
CA MET A 216 11.28 19.76 -0.17
C MET A 216 10.48 20.88 0.51
N LYS A 217 10.35 20.85 1.84
CA LYS A 217 9.70 21.92 2.61
C LYS A 217 10.43 23.26 2.46
N ARG A 218 11.76 23.26 2.47
CA ARG A 218 12.56 24.47 2.23
C ARG A 218 12.36 24.98 0.80
N ASP A 219 12.38 24.07 -0.19
CA ASP A 219 12.21 24.44 -1.60
C ASP A 219 10.82 25.04 -1.87
N ILE A 220 9.77 24.46 -1.28
CA ILE A 220 8.40 25.00 -1.35
C ILE A 220 8.30 26.37 -0.68
N ALA A 221 8.92 26.55 0.50
CA ALA A 221 8.91 27.84 1.18
C ALA A 221 9.61 28.93 0.34
N VAL A 222 10.72 28.59 -0.32
CA VAL A 222 11.39 29.48 -1.26
C VAL A 222 10.48 29.80 -2.45
N LEU A 223 9.85 28.80 -3.05
CA LEU A 223 8.90 29.00 -4.16
C LEU A 223 7.75 29.93 -3.80
N ASN A 224 7.14 29.73 -2.64
CA ASN A 224 6.03 30.56 -2.16
C ASN A 224 6.43 32.02 -1.86
N SER A 225 7.72 32.29 -1.66
CA SER A 225 8.24 33.65 -1.46
C SER A 225 8.51 34.41 -2.76
N ILE A 226 8.44 33.75 -3.92
CA ILE A 226 8.70 34.38 -5.22
C ILE A 226 7.47 35.20 -5.64
N THR A 227 7.66 36.51 -5.74
CA THR A 227 6.72 37.43 -6.38
C THR A 227 7.13 37.69 -7.84
N PRO A 228 6.25 38.22 -8.71
CA PRO A 228 6.57 38.55 -10.10
C PRO A 228 7.80 39.48 -10.22
N GLU A 229 7.98 40.36 -9.23
CA GLU A 229 9.04 41.37 -9.16
C GLU A 229 10.37 40.82 -8.60
N THR A 230 10.36 39.61 -8.04
CA THR A 230 11.55 39.05 -7.38
C THR A 230 12.65 38.78 -8.41
N ALA A 231 13.82 39.41 -8.30
CA ALA A 231 14.94 39.16 -9.21
C ALA A 231 15.43 37.70 -9.16
N ALA A 232 15.82 37.14 -10.31
CA ALA A 232 16.32 35.76 -10.38
C ALA A 232 17.75 35.69 -9.79
N THR A 233 17.85 35.37 -8.49
CA THR A 233 19.16 35.21 -7.85
C THR A 233 19.78 33.84 -8.19
N PRO A 234 21.12 33.71 -8.22
CA PRO A 234 21.78 32.43 -8.49
C PRO A 234 21.40 31.31 -7.50
N ALA A 235 21.09 31.67 -6.25
CA ALA A 235 20.61 30.72 -5.24
C ALA A 235 19.22 30.16 -5.58
N LEU A 236 18.31 31.02 -6.05
CA LEU A 236 16.99 30.60 -6.55
C LEU A 236 17.11 29.67 -7.76
N LEU A 237 18.00 30.00 -8.70
CA LEU A 237 18.25 29.16 -9.87
C LEU A 237 18.83 27.79 -9.47
N LYS A 238 19.71 27.75 -8.46
CA LYS A 238 20.25 26.49 -7.95
C LYS A 238 19.18 25.59 -7.29
N CYS A 239 18.20 26.18 -6.60
CA CYS A 239 17.08 25.44 -6.00
C CYS A 239 16.08 24.94 -7.04
N LEU A 240 15.83 25.69 -8.11
CA LEU A 240 14.80 25.39 -9.12
C LEU A 240 15.32 24.54 -10.29
N GLY A 241 16.62 24.40 -10.43
CA GLY A 241 17.23 23.74 -11.58
C GLY A 241 17.27 24.67 -12.80
N SER A 242 16.95 24.14 -13.99
CA SER A 242 16.96 24.92 -15.24
C SER A 242 16.21 26.24 -15.10
N THR A 243 16.63 27.29 -15.82
CA THR A 243 16.01 28.63 -15.76
C THR A 243 14.65 28.70 -16.49
N ARG A 244 14.37 27.74 -17.38
CA ARG A 244 13.14 27.70 -18.21
C ARG A 244 11.82 27.59 -17.42
N PRO A 245 11.70 26.78 -16.35
CA PRO A 245 10.50 26.69 -15.54
C PRO A 245 10.18 27.98 -14.77
N LEU A 246 11.19 28.74 -14.33
CA LEU A 246 10.99 29.94 -13.51
C LEU A 246 10.39 31.09 -14.31
N ALA A 247 10.83 31.30 -15.56
CA ALA A 247 10.25 32.33 -16.42
C ALA A 247 8.76 32.07 -16.71
N ASN A 248 8.41 30.81 -17.01
CA ASN A 248 7.03 30.40 -17.23
C ASN A 248 6.17 30.56 -15.97
N TYR A 249 6.71 30.21 -14.80
CA TYR A 249 6.01 30.36 -13.52
C TYR A 249 5.77 31.84 -13.16
N LYS A 250 6.74 32.72 -13.40
CA LYS A 250 6.53 34.16 -13.22
C LYS A 250 5.49 34.73 -14.17
N ALA A 251 5.49 34.28 -15.42
CA ALA A 251 4.47 34.67 -16.39
C ALA A 251 3.07 34.21 -15.94
N SER A 252 2.92 33.00 -15.39
CA SER A 252 1.63 32.54 -14.87
C SER A 252 1.17 33.35 -13.64
N LEU A 253 2.08 33.66 -12.70
CA LEU A 253 1.76 34.51 -11.55
C LEU A 253 1.33 35.92 -12.00
N SER A 254 2.08 36.54 -12.91
CA SER A 254 1.73 37.85 -13.45
C SER A 254 0.38 37.85 -14.16
N HIS A 255 0.06 36.78 -14.89
CA HIS A 255 -1.24 36.63 -15.56
C HIS A 255 -2.37 36.51 -14.53
N GLU A 256 -2.19 35.69 -13.49
CA GLU A 256 -3.18 35.54 -12.42
C GLU A 256 -3.46 36.85 -11.69
N THR A 257 -2.42 37.61 -11.32
CA THR A 257 -2.58 38.94 -10.72
C THR A 257 -3.27 39.93 -11.65
N GLU A 258 -3.02 39.87 -12.96
CA GLU A 258 -3.69 40.75 -13.93
C GLU A 258 -5.16 40.38 -14.12
N MET A 259 -5.50 39.08 -14.12
CA MET A 259 -6.89 38.62 -14.15
C MET A 259 -7.67 39.07 -12.90
N GLU A 260 -7.06 38.97 -11.71
CA GLU A 260 -7.67 39.46 -10.45
C GLU A 260 -7.95 40.97 -10.52
N ARG A 261 -7.02 41.77 -11.07
CA ARG A 261 -7.25 43.21 -11.29
C ARG A 261 -8.37 43.51 -12.28
N ILE A 262 -8.53 42.69 -13.31
CA ILE A 262 -9.61 42.83 -14.29
C ILE A 262 -10.95 42.53 -13.61
N ASP A 263 -11.02 41.46 -12.82
CA ASP A 263 -12.22 41.08 -12.07
C ASP A 263 -12.61 42.17 -11.06
N ASP A 264 -11.66 42.72 -10.31
CA ASP A 264 -11.91 43.83 -9.39
C ASP A 264 -12.46 45.08 -10.09
N ARG A 265 -11.94 45.40 -11.29
CA ARG A 265 -12.45 46.51 -12.11
C ARG A 265 -13.87 46.25 -12.60
N LEU A 266 -14.19 45.02 -12.98
CA LEU A 266 -15.53 44.63 -13.43
C LEU A 266 -16.55 44.72 -12.29
N ILE A 267 -16.17 44.32 -11.09
CA ILE A 267 -17.03 44.42 -9.89
C ILE A 267 -17.26 45.89 -9.50
N GLY A 268 -16.23 46.72 -9.58
CA GLY A 268 -16.32 48.16 -9.25
C GLY A 268 -17.18 49.00 -10.20
N ILE A 269 -17.53 48.50 -11.39
CA ILE A 269 -18.41 49.18 -12.36
C ILE A 269 -19.90 48.92 -12.04
N HIS A 270 -20.21 47.91 -11.22
CA HIS A 270 -21.57 47.50 -10.88
C HIS A 270 -22.12 48.05 -9.55
N PHE A 271 -21.37 48.94 -8.88
CA PHE A 271 -21.81 49.71 -7.72
C PHE A 271 -21.66 51.21 -7.99
#